data_AF-A0A502BG23-F1
#
_entry.id   AF-A0A502BG23-F1
#
_cell.length_a   1.000
_cell.length_b   1.000
_cell.length_c   1.000
_cell.angle_alpha   90.00
_cell.angle_beta   90.00
_cell.angle_gamma   90.00
#
_symmetry.space_group_name_H-M   'P 1'
#
loop_
_entity.id
_entity.type
_entity.pdbx_description
1 polymer ?
#
loop_
_entity_poly.entity_id
_entity_poly.type
_entity_poly.pdbx_seq_one_letter_code
_entity_poly.pdbx_strand_id
1 'polypeptide(L)'
;MPEEFSGHNSSRLPYEDKMGFAVPKSPTHSLMLLNSYMRTDMLQHIHSRLHKMRDKDGSGSPLHLMAKSLDQVIDTWGDINLFECFTRNQYHIDPDYKLQPEQDYLHDIRLMKHHLKCHKKTIKELYCWR
;
A
#
# COMPACT_ATOMS: atom_id res chain seq x y z
N MET A 1 16.68 9.64 -30.43
CA MET A 1 16.25 8.33 -29.89
C MET A 1 15.67 8.58 -28.51
N PRO A 2 14.35 8.78 -28.36
CA PRO A 2 13.74 8.91 -27.04
C PRO A 2 13.39 7.51 -26.50
N GLU A 3 13.79 7.27 -25.26
CA GLU A 3 13.57 6.02 -24.53
C GLU A 3 12.07 5.74 -24.35
N GLU A 4 11.66 4.55 -24.78
CA GLU A 4 10.34 4.00 -24.56
C GLU A 4 10.17 3.69 -23.06
N PHE A 5 9.38 4.51 -22.37
CA PHE A 5 8.82 4.16 -21.07
C PHE A 5 7.89 2.95 -21.26
N SER A 6 8.46 1.76 -21.10
CA SER A 6 7.76 0.49 -21.08
C SER A 6 6.66 0.52 -20.01
N GLY A 7 5.41 0.51 -20.48
CA GLY A 7 4.23 0.29 -19.65
C GLY A 7 4.37 -1.05 -18.93
N HIS A 8 4.60 -0.98 -17.62
CA HIS A 8 4.65 -2.18 -16.78
C HIS A 8 3.29 -2.88 -16.81
N ASN A 9 3.29 -4.04 -17.45
CA ASN A 9 2.19 -4.98 -17.62
C ASN A 9 1.33 -5.16 -16.35
N SER A 10 0.11 -4.63 -16.36
CA SER A 10 -0.98 -5.02 -15.46
C SER A 10 -1.49 -6.46 -15.69
N SER A 11 -0.86 -7.23 -16.59
CA SER A 11 -1.34 -8.53 -17.09
C SER A 11 -0.82 -9.76 -16.33
N ARG A 12 -0.02 -9.60 -15.25
CA ARG A 12 0.61 -10.72 -14.53
C ARG A 12 0.16 -10.92 -13.08
N LEU A 13 -0.75 -10.11 -12.57
CA LEU A 13 -1.28 -10.31 -11.22
C LEU A 13 -2.38 -11.39 -11.25
N PRO A 14 -2.37 -12.34 -10.31
CA PRO A 14 -3.50 -13.25 -10.06
C PRO A 14 -4.82 -12.49 -10.07
N TYR A 15 -5.88 -13.11 -10.61
CA TYR A 15 -7.19 -12.48 -10.75
C TYR A 15 -7.70 -11.91 -9.41
N GLU A 16 -7.41 -12.63 -8.32
CA GLU A 16 -7.75 -12.29 -6.94
C GLU A 16 -7.19 -10.93 -6.51
N ASP A 17 -6.01 -10.54 -7.00
CA ASP A 17 -5.36 -9.30 -6.59
C ASP A 17 -5.92 -8.04 -7.27
N LYS A 18 -6.67 -8.20 -8.36
CA LYS A 18 -7.13 -7.06 -9.19
C LYS A 18 -7.94 -6.05 -8.39
N MET A 19 -8.68 -6.52 -7.39
CA MET A 19 -9.50 -5.68 -6.51
C MET A 19 -8.65 -4.91 -5.48
N GLY A 20 -7.50 -5.45 -5.06
CA GLY A 20 -6.54 -4.74 -4.23
C GLY A 20 -6.02 -3.47 -4.90
N PHE A 21 -5.81 -3.50 -6.22
CA PHE A 21 -5.36 -2.35 -7.01
C PHE A 21 -6.52 -1.41 -7.45
N ALA A 22 -7.68 -1.48 -6.81
CA ALA A 22 -8.74 -0.50 -7.03
C ALA A 22 -8.32 0.92 -6.57
N VAL A 23 -8.95 1.96 -7.13
CA VAL A 23 -8.73 3.34 -6.64
C VAL A 23 -9.45 3.49 -5.29
N PRO A 24 -8.74 3.74 -4.18
CA PRO A 24 -9.36 3.92 -2.88
C PRO A 24 -10.22 5.18 -2.88
N LYS A 25 -11.44 5.06 -2.36
CA LYS A 25 -12.40 6.17 -2.22
C LYS A 25 -12.21 7.00 -0.96
N SER A 26 -11.52 6.43 0.04
CA SER A 26 -11.23 7.07 1.32
C SER A 26 -10.01 6.40 1.97
N PRO A 27 -9.40 7.03 2.99
CA PRO A 27 -8.33 6.40 3.77
C PRO A 27 -8.75 5.06 4.39
N THR A 28 -9.97 4.97 4.93
CA THR A 28 -10.52 3.73 5.49
C THR A 28 -10.72 2.65 4.43
N HIS A 29 -11.24 3.01 3.25
CA HIS A 29 -11.35 2.08 2.12
C HIS A 29 -9.96 1.55 1.70
N SER A 30 -8.96 2.43 1.69
CA SER A 30 -7.58 2.05 1.41
C SER A 30 -7.03 1.03 2.41
N LEU A 31 -7.24 1.24 3.72
CA LEU A 31 -6.84 0.29 4.76
C LEU A 31 -7.57 -1.05 4.63
N MET A 32 -8.87 -1.03 4.35
CA MET A 32 -9.66 -2.25 4.14
C MET A 32 -9.10 -3.09 2.97
N LEU A 33 -8.82 -2.44 1.84
CA LEU A 33 -8.24 -3.10 0.67
C LEU A 33 -6.84 -3.64 0.98
N LEU A 34 -5.97 -2.84 1.63
CA LEU A 34 -4.64 -3.31 2.03
C LEU A 34 -4.72 -4.52 2.96
N ASN A 35 -5.61 -4.49 3.96
CA ASN A 35 -5.79 -5.63 4.87
C ASN A 35 -6.26 -6.90 4.16
N SER A 36 -7.09 -6.75 3.14
CA SER A 36 -7.68 -7.89 2.42
C SER A 36 -6.74 -8.46 1.36
N TYR A 37 -5.85 -7.66 0.78
CA TYR A 37 -5.05 -8.03 -0.40
C TYR A 37 -3.53 -7.97 -0.19
N MET A 38 -3.05 -7.47 0.95
CA MET A 38 -1.66 -7.67 1.34
C MET A 38 -1.46 -9.11 1.77
N ARG A 39 -0.38 -9.71 1.29
CA ARG A 39 -0.06 -11.13 1.52
C ARG A 39 0.90 -11.30 2.70
N THR A 40 1.53 -10.23 3.14
CA THR A 40 2.37 -10.20 4.32
C THR A 40 1.75 -9.40 5.46
N ASP A 41 2.22 -9.60 6.68
CA ASP A 41 1.81 -8.84 7.87
C ASP A 41 2.33 -7.38 7.89
N MET A 42 2.91 -6.89 6.79
CA MET A 42 3.51 -5.55 6.69
C MET A 42 2.53 -4.40 7.00
N LEU A 43 1.22 -4.62 6.85
CA LEU A 43 0.18 -3.66 7.22
C LEU A 43 0.28 -3.17 8.68
N GLN A 44 0.79 -4.01 9.59
CA GLN A 44 0.99 -3.63 11.00
C GLN A 44 1.90 -2.40 11.15
N HIS A 45 2.85 -2.22 10.24
CA HIS A 45 3.74 -1.06 10.25
C HIS A 45 3.00 0.21 9.84
N ILE A 46 2.06 0.13 8.88
CA ILE A 46 1.19 1.26 8.51
C ILE A 46 0.33 1.66 9.71
N HIS A 47 -0.33 0.70 10.36
CA HIS A 47 -1.11 0.95 11.58
C HIS A 47 -0.27 1.61 12.68
N SER A 48 0.91 1.07 12.94
CA SER A 48 1.83 1.62 13.94
C SER A 48 2.21 3.07 13.64
N ARG A 49 2.46 3.43 12.38
CA ARG A 49 2.76 4.81 11.97
C ARG A 49 1.54 5.71 12.15
N LEU A 50 0.35 5.27 11.74
CA LEU A 50 -0.89 6.02 11.90
C LEU A 50 -1.19 6.34 13.36
N HIS A 51 -1.07 5.35 14.26
CA HIS A 51 -1.23 5.57 15.70
C HIS A 51 -0.21 6.58 16.25
N LYS A 52 1.09 6.41 15.93
CA LYS A 52 2.13 7.34 16.36
C LYS A 52 1.90 8.77 15.88
N MET A 53 1.44 8.97 14.64
CA MET A 53 1.16 10.31 14.12
C MET A 53 -0.09 10.92 14.75
N ARG A 54 -1.14 10.13 14.98
CA ARG A 54 -2.34 10.58 15.68
C ARG A 54 -2.01 11.09 17.08
N ASP A 55 -1.17 10.34 17.81
CA ASP A 55 -0.82 10.65 19.18
C ASP A 55 0.16 11.84 19.29
N LYS A 56 0.96 12.12 18.24
CA LYS A 56 1.92 13.24 18.20
C LYS A 56 1.34 14.55 17.65
N ASP A 57 0.67 14.48 16.50
CA ASP A 57 0.41 15.69 15.69
C ASP A 57 -1.00 16.24 15.88
N GLY A 58 -1.95 15.47 16.45
CA GLY A 58 -3.32 15.92 16.72
C GLY A 58 -4.09 16.40 15.48
N SER A 59 -5.18 15.71 15.09
CA SER A 59 -6.13 16.16 14.04
C SER A 59 -5.57 16.40 12.62
N GLY A 60 -4.47 15.74 12.24
CA GLY A 60 -4.05 15.71 10.83
C GLY A 60 -5.13 15.13 9.92
N SER A 61 -5.30 15.68 8.72
CA SER A 61 -6.22 15.16 7.71
C SER A 61 -5.99 13.65 7.51
N PRO A 62 -6.99 12.77 7.69
CA PRO A 62 -6.82 11.32 7.53
C PRO A 62 -6.19 10.92 6.20
N LEU A 63 -6.50 11.65 5.11
CA LEU A 63 -5.90 11.45 3.79
C LEU A 63 -4.38 11.71 3.77
N HIS A 64 -3.92 12.80 4.39
CA HIS A 64 -2.51 13.15 4.48
C HIS A 64 -1.77 12.18 5.42
N LEU A 65 -2.39 11.80 6.53
CA LEU A 65 -1.82 10.80 7.45
C LEU A 65 -1.64 9.45 6.75
N MET A 66 -2.64 8.98 6.00
CA MET A 66 -2.55 7.74 5.23
C MET A 66 -1.44 7.78 4.18
N ALA A 67 -1.38 8.85 3.39
CA ALA A 67 -0.33 9.04 2.39
C ALA A 67 1.06 9.04 3.05
N LYS A 68 1.25 9.79 4.14
CA LYS A 68 2.51 9.87 4.88
C LYS A 68 2.91 8.53 5.49
N SER A 69 1.96 7.76 6.05
CA SER A 69 2.27 6.43 6.59
C SER A 69 2.71 5.45 5.51
N LEU A 70 2.07 5.47 4.33
CA LEU A 70 2.45 4.62 3.20
C LEU A 70 3.85 4.98 2.71
N ASP A 71 4.12 6.28 2.50
CA ASP A 71 5.42 6.80 2.08
C ASP A 71 6.53 6.31 3.02
N GLN A 72 6.37 6.49 4.34
CA GLN A 72 7.36 6.06 5.33
C GLN A 72 7.58 4.55 5.37
N VAL A 73 6.54 3.74 5.21
CA VAL A 73 6.67 2.27 5.21
C VAL A 73 7.34 1.81 3.91
N ILE A 74 6.97 2.38 2.77
CA ILE A 74 7.61 2.10 1.48
C ILE A 74 9.09 2.49 1.51
N ASP A 75 9.44 3.67 2.03
CA ASP A 75 10.84 4.10 2.14
C ASP A 75 11.64 3.23 3.10
N THR A 76 11.01 2.75 4.17
CA THR A 76 11.68 1.88 5.16
C THR A 76 11.95 0.48 4.60
N TRP A 77 11.04 -0.07 3.80
CA TRP A 77 11.15 -1.49 3.40
C TRP A 77 11.48 -1.66 1.92
N GLY A 78 10.91 -0.84 1.05
CA GLY A 78 10.85 -1.03 -0.40
C GLY A 78 12.17 -1.38 -1.11
N ASP A 79 13.31 -0.92 -0.61
CA ASP A 79 14.63 -1.13 -1.22
C ASP A 79 15.57 -2.04 -0.39
N ILE A 80 15.19 -2.45 0.82
CA ILE A 80 16.06 -3.23 1.72
C ILE A 80 15.97 -4.74 1.43
N ASN A 81 14.94 -5.20 0.70
CA ASN A 81 14.71 -6.61 0.34
C ASN A 81 14.74 -7.60 1.54
N LEU A 82 14.33 -7.15 2.74
CA LEU A 82 14.24 -7.98 3.95
C LEU A 82 12.92 -8.75 4.01
N PHE A 83 12.59 -9.50 2.96
CA PHE A 83 11.33 -10.26 2.88
C PHE A 83 11.20 -11.35 3.95
N GLU A 84 12.32 -11.81 4.53
CA GLU A 84 12.35 -12.81 5.60
C GLU A 84 11.79 -12.31 6.93
N CYS A 85 11.69 -10.98 7.13
CA CYS A 85 11.14 -10.39 8.35
C CYS A 85 9.60 -10.41 8.40
N PHE A 86 8.95 -10.84 7.31
CA PHE A 86 7.51 -10.77 7.17
C PHE A 86 6.89 -12.16 7.20
N THR A 87 5.72 -12.24 7.82
CA THR A 87 4.94 -13.46 7.92
C THR A 87 3.63 -13.33 7.16
N ARG A 88 2.87 -14.42 7.13
CA ARG A 88 1.60 -14.50 6.43
C ARG A 88 0.57 -13.53 7.06
N ASN A 89 -0.10 -12.73 6.23
CA ASN A 89 -1.27 -11.97 6.66
C ASN A 89 -2.44 -12.92 6.99
N GLN A 90 -2.86 -12.93 8.26
CA GLN A 90 -3.98 -13.76 8.72
C GLN A 90 -5.35 -13.24 8.27
N TYR A 91 -5.43 -12.00 7.79
CA TYR A 91 -6.67 -11.35 7.37
C TYR A 91 -6.83 -11.23 5.86
N HIS A 92 -5.96 -11.91 5.10
CA HIS A 92 -6.05 -11.95 3.65
C HIS A 92 -7.38 -12.58 3.20
N ILE A 93 -7.90 -12.13 2.05
CA ILE A 93 -9.20 -12.56 1.51
C ILE A 93 -9.26 -14.06 1.20
N ASP A 94 -8.14 -14.61 0.73
CA ASP A 94 -7.93 -16.04 0.62
C ASP A 94 -7.26 -16.53 1.92
N PRO A 95 -7.91 -17.35 2.75
CA PRO A 95 -7.34 -17.89 3.99
C PRO A 95 -6.43 -19.11 3.76
N ASP A 96 -6.27 -19.60 2.53
CA ASP A 96 -5.51 -20.81 2.19
C ASP A 96 -4.28 -20.53 1.29
N TYR A 97 -4.07 -19.28 0.85
CA TYR A 97 -2.89 -18.92 0.06
C TYR A 97 -1.58 -19.33 0.74
N LYS A 98 -0.65 -19.83 -0.06
CA LYS A 98 0.70 -20.19 0.40
C LYS A 98 1.62 -18.99 0.23
N LEU A 99 2.18 -18.52 1.34
CA LEU A 99 3.15 -17.43 1.33
C LEU A 99 4.37 -17.79 0.47
N GLN A 100 4.68 -16.94 -0.49
CA GLN A 100 5.91 -16.94 -1.27
C GLN A 100 6.70 -15.69 -0.89
N PRO A 101 7.63 -15.75 0.09
CA PRO A 101 8.13 -14.58 0.81
C PRO A 101 8.56 -13.42 -0.08
N GLU A 102 9.46 -13.66 -1.04
CA GLU A 102 9.98 -12.61 -1.93
C GLU A 102 8.90 -12.04 -2.87
N GLN A 103 8.06 -12.91 -3.44
CA GLN A 103 7.06 -12.51 -4.44
C GLN A 103 5.92 -11.73 -3.79
N ASP A 104 5.49 -12.18 -2.62
CA ASP A 104 4.42 -11.58 -1.82
C ASP A 104 4.88 -10.28 -1.17
N TYR A 105 6.14 -10.21 -0.75
CA TYR A 105 6.77 -8.97 -0.34
C TYR A 105 6.76 -7.92 -1.46
N LEU A 106 7.24 -8.28 -2.66
CA LEU A 106 7.25 -7.36 -3.79
C LEU A 106 5.83 -6.96 -4.22
N HIS A 107 4.87 -7.88 -4.10
CA HIS A 107 3.46 -7.60 -4.33
C HIS A 107 2.94 -6.53 -3.36
N ASP A 108 3.18 -6.69 -2.07
CA ASP A 108 2.74 -5.75 -1.05
C ASP A 108 3.36 -4.35 -1.24
N ILE A 109 4.64 -4.27 -1.59
CA ILE A 109 5.29 -3.00 -1.94
C ILE A 109 4.61 -2.35 -3.15
N ARG A 110 4.30 -3.11 -4.20
CA ARG A 110 3.58 -2.58 -5.39
C ARG A 110 2.19 -2.09 -5.01
N LEU A 111 1.47 -2.84 -4.18
CA LEU A 111 0.13 -2.50 -3.72
C LEU A 111 0.15 -1.19 -2.90
N MET A 112 1.07 -1.05 -1.96
CA MET A 112 1.24 0.20 -1.21
C MET A 112 1.61 1.38 -2.12
N LYS A 113 2.52 1.20 -3.08
CA LYS A 113 2.91 2.24 -4.05
C LYS A 113 1.71 2.70 -4.89
N HIS A 114 0.85 1.79 -5.30
CA HIS A 114 -0.41 2.11 -5.99
C HIS A 114 -1.32 2.97 -5.12
N HIS A 115 -1.57 2.56 -3.88
CA HIS A 115 -2.43 3.31 -2.95
C HIS A 115 -1.87 4.70 -2.65
N LEU A 116 -0.55 4.83 -2.44
CA LEU A 116 0.13 6.10 -2.25
C LEU A 116 -0.06 7.03 -3.44
N LYS A 117 0.09 6.51 -4.67
CA LYS A 117 -0.13 7.28 -5.91
C LYS A 117 -1.57 7.80 -5.99
N CYS A 118 -2.55 6.96 -5.67
CA CYS A 118 -3.96 7.37 -5.64
C CYS A 118 -4.19 8.50 -4.62
N HIS A 119 -3.70 8.35 -3.39
CA HIS A 119 -3.87 9.39 -2.36
C HIS A 119 -3.16 10.69 -2.73
N LYS A 120 -1.91 10.64 -3.23
CA LYS A 120 -1.19 11.83 -3.71
C LYS A 120 -1.95 12.54 -4.83
N LYS A 121 -2.57 11.79 -5.75
CA LYS A 121 -3.43 12.36 -6.80
C LYS A 121 -4.65 13.07 -6.21
N THR A 122 -5.40 12.42 -5.32
CA THR A 122 -6.58 13.03 -4.67
C THR A 122 -6.22 14.27 -3.87
N ILE A 123 -5.10 14.25 -3.12
CA ILE A 123 -4.61 15.43 -2.39
C ILE A 123 -4.34 16.58 -3.35
N LYS A 124 -3.61 16.33 -4.44
CA LYS A 124 -3.30 17.35 -5.45
C LYS A 124 -4.57 17.94 -6.06
N GLU A 125 -5.53 17.09 -6.42
CA GLU A 125 -6.82 17.54 -6.97
C GLU A 125 -7.54 18.47 -5.98
N LEU A 126 -7.65 18.10 -4.70
CA LEU A 126 -8.29 18.94 -3.68
C LEU A 126 -7.62 20.31 -3.51
N TYR A 127 -6.30 20.41 -3.65
CA TYR A 127 -5.59 21.70 -3.62
C TYR A 127 -5.77 22.52 -4.89
N CYS A 128 -5.99 21.91 -6.06
CA CYS A 128 -6.29 22.64 -7.29
C CYS A 128 -7.68 23.28 -7.32
N TRP A 129 -8.59 22.82 -6.45
CA TRP A 129 -9.95 23.38 -6.30
C TRP A 129 -10.07 24.39 -5.15
N ARG A 130 -8.95 24.79 -4.54
CA ARG A 130 -8.87 25.84 -3.51
C ARG A 130 -8.20 27.09 -4.06
#